data_AF-A0A6B3L4L0-F1
#
_entry.id   AF-A0A6B3L4L0-F1
#
_cell.length_a   1.000
_cell.length_b   1.000
_cell.length_c   1.000
_cell.angle_alpha   90.00
_cell.angle_beta   90.00
_cell.angle_gamma   90.00
#
_symmetry.space_group_name_H-M   'P 1'
#
loop_
_entity.id
_entity.type
_entity.pdbx_description
1 polymer ?
#
loop_
_entity_poly.entity_id
_entity_poly.type
_entity_poly.pdbx_seq_one_letter_code
_entity_poly.pdbx_strand_id
1 'polypeptide(L)'
;MQHENDSDDEWGVDAAGSRSFTLDTERAIAKLERERYAVWNPTPVGKPAIDRDLPELSWPERTVEVLVYSVLSFEYWLSPGGLLREWIRLNVAVGVVLMVCAVILVPSLTAVLKGAVEWTLLSAEVAQNMTNMMTAMPPIILALGSMILLFKVIKRYWLNRRYEVYPSH
;
A
#
# COMPACT_ATOMS: atom_id res chain seq x y z
N MET A 1 -32.55 -67.72 -11.22
CA MET A 1 -32.20 -66.53 -10.42
C MET A 1 -31.35 -65.64 -11.29
N GLN A 2 -32.02 -64.78 -12.05
CA GLN A 2 -31.43 -63.72 -12.87
C GLN A 2 -31.15 -62.53 -11.96
N HIS A 3 -29.91 -62.07 -11.93
CA HIS A 3 -29.58 -60.72 -11.46
C HIS A 3 -29.08 -59.94 -12.67
N GLU A 4 -30.04 -59.22 -13.24
CA GLU A 4 -29.89 -58.15 -14.21
C GLU A 4 -29.10 -57.03 -13.50
N ASN A 5 -27.87 -56.80 -13.96
CA ASN A 5 -27.03 -55.71 -13.47
C ASN A 5 -27.05 -54.63 -14.56
N ASP A 6 -28.08 -53.80 -14.46
CA ASP A 6 -28.39 -52.67 -15.32
C ASP A 6 -27.93 -51.40 -14.59
N SER A 7 -26.70 -50.94 -14.85
CA SER A 7 -26.22 -49.62 -14.41
C SER A 7 -24.86 -49.28 -15.04
N ASP A 8 -24.77 -49.30 -16.36
CA ASP A 8 -23.72 -48.59 -17.09
C ASP A 8 -24.33 -47.30 -17.65
N ASP A 9 -24.83 -46.44 -16.76
CA ASP A 9 -25.16 -45.05 -17.07
C ASP A 9 -23.83 -44.30 -17.27
N GLU A 10 -23.36 -44.46 -18.50
CA GLU A 10 -22.49 -43.61 -19.27
C GLU A 10 -22.70 -42.13 -18.89
N TRP A 11 -21.90 -41.65 -17.94
CA TRP A 11 -21.68 -40.22 -17.73
C TRP A 11 -21.01 -39.66 -18.99
N GLY A 12 -21.82 -39.40 -20.01
CA GLY A 12 -21.50 -38.56 -21.14
C GLY A 12 -21.28 -37.14 -20.65
N VAL A 13 -20.14 -36.93 -19.97
CA VAL A 13 -19.61 -35.60 -19.68
C VAL A 13 -19.31 -35.00 -21.04
N ASP A 14 -20.18 -34.08 -21.45
CA ASP A 14 -20.19 -33.41 -22.75
C ASP A 14 -18.80 -32.89 -23.16
N ALA A 15 -18.02 -33.72 -23.84
CA ALA A 15 -16.77 -33.32 -24.48
C ALA A 15 -16.97 -32.22 -25.54
N ALA A 16 -18.23 -31.95 -25.91
CA ALA A 16 -18.63 -30.84 -26.76
C ALA A 16 -18.48 -29.48 -26.06
N GLY A 17 -18.78 -29.37 -24.75
CA GLY A 17 -18.70 -28.11 -24.01
C GLY A 17 -17.27 -27.65 -23.74
N SER A 18 -16.33 -28.58 -23.59
CA SER A 18 -14.91 -28.25 -23.42
C SER A 18 -14.26 -27.71 -24.70
N ARG A 19 -14.73 -28.11 -25.89
CA ARG A 19 -14.15 -27.69 -27.17
C ARG A 19 -14.60 -26.30 -27.62
N SER A 20 -15.83 -25.89 -27.28
CA SER A 20 -16.31 -24.54 -27.60
C SER A 20 -15.60 -23.46 -26.78
N PHE A 21 -15.30 -23.74 -25.50
CA PHE A 21 -14.55 -22.80 -24.65
C PHE A 21 -13.11 -22.60 -25.14
N THR A 22 -12.42 -23.67 -25.57
CA THR A 22 -11.06 -23.56 -26.09
C THR A 22 -10.98 -22.76 -27.40
N LEU A 23 -11.96 -22.94 -28.30
CA LEU A 23 -11.99 -22.22 -29.58
C LEU A 23 -12.25 -20.71 -29.41
N ASP A 24 -13.08 -20.32 -28.44
CA ASP A 24 -13.31 -18.91 -28.14
C ASP A 24 -12.10 -18.26 -27.44
N THR A 25 -11.39 -18.99 -26.58
CA THR A 25 -10.15 -18.50 -25.98
C THR A 25 -9.04 -18.29 -27.01
N GLU A 26 -8.86 -19.19 -27.97
CA GLU A 26 -7.83 -19.02 -29.01
C GLU A 26 -8.14 -17.84 -29.94
N ARG A 27 -9.42 -17.62 -30.29
CA ARG A 27 -9.84 -16.45 -31.05
C ARG A 27 -9.64 -15.16 -30.29
N ALA A 28 -9.91 -15.14 -28.98
CA ALA A 28 -9.67 -13.98 -28.13
C ALA A 28 -8.18 -13.66 -28.00
N ILE A 29 -7.33 -14.68 -27.81
CA ILE A 29 -5.87 -14.53 -27.74
C ILE A 29 -5.32 -14.00 -29.06
N ALA A 30 -5.71 -14.59 -30.20
CA ALA A 30 -5.28 -14.13 -31.52
C ALA A 30 -5.71 -12.69 -31.81
N LYS A 31 -6.89 -12.27 -31.33
CA LYS A 31 -7.37 -10.89 -31.44
C LYS A 31 -6.52 -9.93 -30.59
N LEU A 32 -6.23 -10.30 -29.34
CA LEU A 32 -5.40 -9.50 -28.44
C LEU A 32 -3.96 -9.39 -28.93
N GLU A 33 -3.38 -10.45 -29.48
CA GLU A 33 -2.04 -10.42 -30.08
C GLU A 33 -2.00 -9.48 -31.28
N ARG A 34 -2.98 -9.58 -32.19
CA ARG A 34 -3.08 -8.70 -33.36
C ARG A 34 -3.26 -7.23 -32.96
N GLU A 35 -4.02 -6.94 -31.91
CA GLU A 35 -4.16 -5.59 -31.35
C GLU A 35 -2.87 -5.12 -30.66
N ARG A 36 -2.14 -6.00 -29.97
CA ARG A 36 -0.90 -5.65 -29.26
C ARG A 36 0.21 -5.24 -30.23
N TYR A 37 0.35 -5.89 -31.38
CA TYR A 37 1.34 -5.53 -32.40
C TYR A 37 0.98 -4.26 -33.19
N ALA A 38 -0.29 -3.84 -33.19
CA ALA A 38 -0.71 -2.62 -33.88
C ALA A 38 -0.33 -1.33 -33.12
N VAL A 39 -0.11 -1.41 -31.81
CA VAL A 39 0.18 -0.24 -30.97
C VAL A 39 1.66 0.16 -31.02
N TRP A 40 2.57 -0.81 -31.23
CA TRP A 40 4.01 -0.56 -31.27
C TRP A 40 4.55 -0.68 -32.70
N ASN A 41 4.39 0.40 -33.48
CA ASN A 41 4.99 0.52 -34.81
C ASN A 41 5.95 1.72 -34.83
N PRO A 42 7.22 1.54 -34.42
CA PRO A 42 8.18 2.63 -34.40
C PRO A 42 8.41 3.11 -35.84
N THR A 43 7.93 4.31 -36.17
CA THR A 43 8.20 4.93 -37.45
C THR A 43 9.69 5.31 -37.50
N PRO A 44 10.47 4.77 -38.45
CA PRO A 44 11.88 5.08 -38.54
C PRO A 44 12.08 6.58 -38.77
N VAL A 45 13.06 7.15 -38.07
CA VAL A 45 13.38 8.57 -38.20
C VAL A 45 14.11 8.77 -39.52
N GLY A 46 13.61 9.69 -40.35
CA GLY A 46 14.25 10.04 -41.61
C GLY A 46 15.68 10.54 -41.37
N LYS A 47 16.61 10.21 -42.26
CA LYS A 47 18.00 10.70 -42.16
C LYS A 47 17.98 12.23 -42.12
N PRO A 48 18.60 12.88 -41.10
CA PRO A 48 18.64 14.32 -41.02
C PRO A 48 19.34 14.88 -42.25
N ALA A 49 18.71 15.84 -42.90
CA ALA A 49 19.26 16.55 -44.04
C ALA A 49 19.32 18.04 -43.67
N ILE A 50 20.45 18.68 -43.97
CA ILE A 50 20.59 20.12 -43.82
C ILE A 50 19.69 20.77 -44.87
N ASP A 51 18.85 21.72 -44.44
CA ASP A 51 18.01 22.49 -45.36
C ASP A 51 18.90 23.22 -46.38
N ARG A 52 18.54 23.16 -47.66
CA ARG A 52 19.30 23.80 -48.74
C ARG A 52 19.18 25.31 -48.67
N ASP A 53 18.09 25.81 -48.10
CA ASP A 53 17.78 27.22 -48.03
C ASP A 53 18.35 27.89 -46.78
N LEU A 54 19.11 27.16 -45.94
CA LEU A 54 19.81 27.68 -44.74
C LEU A 54 20.50 29.06 -44.94
N PRO A 55 21.16 29.34 -46.08
CA PRO A 55 21.80 30.63 -46.32
C PRO A 55 20.83 31.80 -46.53
N GLU A 56 19.54 31.53 -46.74
CA GLU A 56 18.50 32.52 -47.04
C GLU A 56 17.69 32.90 -45.79
N LEU A 57 17.68 32.05 -44.74
CA LEU A 57 16.97 32.33 -43.48
C LEU A 57 17.59 33.50 -42.69
N SER A 58 16.83 34.11 -41.79
CA SER A 58 17.35 35.12 -40.87
C SER A 58 18.27 34.52 -39.81
N TRP A 59 19.14 35.34 -39.20
CA TRP A 59 20.13 34.88 -38.20
C TRP A 59 19.52 34.04 -37.05
N PRO A 60 18.36 34.42 -36.46
CA PRO A 60 17.72 33.61 -35.42
C PRO A 60 17.22 32.27 -35.94
N GLU A 61 16.57 32.26 -37.11
CA GLU A 61 16.01 31.05 -37.72
C GLU A 61 17.11 30.05 -38.09
N ARG A 62 18.25 30.53 -38.61
CA ARG A 62 19.42 29.68 -38.85
C ARG A 62 19.92 29.01 -37.58
N THR A 63 19.89 29.72 -36.46
CA THR A 63 20.36 29.17 -35.18
C THR A 63 19.42 28.08 -34.68
N VAL A 64 18.10 28.29 -34.83
CA VAL A 64 17.07 27.29 -34.53
C VAL A 64 17.24 26.07 -35.43
N GLU A 65 17.42 26.26 -36.74
CA GLU A 65 17.56 25.16 -37.69
C GLU A 65 18.80 24.31 -37.43
N VAL A 66 19.93 24.94 -37.08
CA VAL A 66 21.15 24.22 -36.68
C VAL A 66 20.94 23.42 -35.40
N LEU A 67 20.19 23.97 -34.43
CA LEU A 67 19.83 23.25 -33.19
C LEU A 67 18.91 22.06 -33.48
N VAL A 68 17.87 22.25 -34.30
CA VAL A 68 16.96 21.20 -34.74
C VAL A 68 17.73 20.10 -35.45
N TYR A 69 18.58 20.44 -36.42
CA TYR A 69 19.43 19.48 -37.11
C TYR A 69 20.36 18.72 -36.16
N SER A 70 20.94 19.40 -35.17
CA SER A 70 21.80 18.76 -34.16
C SER A 70 21.04 17.76 -33.30
N VAL A 71 19.82 18.12 -32.87
CA VAL A 71 18.94 17.22 -32.09
C VAL A 71 18.50 16.02 -32.92
N LEU A 72 18.05 16.23 -34.17
CA LEU A 72 17.68 15.13 -35.07
C LEU A 72 18.88 14.23 -35.42
N SER A 73 20.07 14.80 -35.57
CA SER A 73 21.31 14.04 -35.81
C SER A 73 21.69 13.20 -34.61
N PHE A 74 21.55 13.75 -33.41
CA PHE A 74 21.78 13.02 -32.16
C PHE A 74 20.75 11.89 -31.97
N GLU A 75 19.47 12.17 -32.24
CA GLU A 75 18.40 11.16 -32.21
C GLU A 75 18.64 10.03 -33.21
N TYR A 76 18.98 10.37 -34.47
CA TYR A 76 19.31 9.39 -35.50
C TYR A 76 20.57 8.58 -35.16
N TRP A 77 21.57 9.20 -34.53
CA TRP A 77 22.79 8.52 -34.10
C TRP A 77 22.53 7.51 -32.96
N LEU A 78 21.71 7.90 -31.98
CA LEU A 78 21.31 7.01 -30.88
C LEU A 78 20.33 5.92 -31.32
N SER A 79 19.43 6.24 -32.24
CA SER A 79 18.35 5.34 -32.62
C SER A 79 17.85 5.60 -34.05
N PRO A 80 18.50 5.01 -35.07
CA PRO A 80 18.03 5.15 -36.45
C PRO A 80 16.65 4.51 -36.67
N GLY A 81 16.24 3.59 -35.77
CA GLY A 81 14.93 2.92 -35.80
C GLY A 81 13.82 3.60 -34.99
N GLY A 82 14.04 4.76 -34.38
CA GLY A 82 13.01 5.45 -33.58
C GLY A 82 12.69 4.81 -32.21
N LEU A 83 13.51 3.85 -31.76
CA LEU A 83 13.39 3.18 -30.47
C LEU A 83 13.46 4.15 -29.29
N LEU A 84 14.27 5.23 -29.37
CA LEU A 84 14.44 6.17 -28.26
C LEU A 84 13.15 6.94 -27.95
N ARG A 85 12.45 7.41 -28.98
CA ARG A 85 11.19 8.14 -28.84
C ARG A 85 10.10 7.24 -28.25
N GLU A 86 10.02 6.01 -28.73
CA GLU A 86 9.03 5.06 -28.23
C GLU A 86 9.39 4.57 -26.82
N TRP A 87 10.69 4.47 -26.48
CA TRP A 87 11.15 4.19 -25.12
C TRP A 87 10.80 5.33 -24.16
N ILE A 88 10.98 6.59 -24.55
CA ILE A 88 10.54 7.74 -23.73
C ILE A 88 9.01 7.70 -23.57
N ARG A 89 8.25 7.45 -24.64
CA ARG A 89 6.78 7.36 -24.59
C ARG A 89 6.33 6.24 -23.65
N LEU A 90 6.99 5.08 -23.68
CA LEU A 90 6.74 3.97 -22.76
C LEU A 90 7.02 4.38 -21.31
N ASN A 91 8.16 5.01 -21.04
CA ASN A 91 8.51 5.47 -19.69
C ASN A 91 7.51 6.51 -19.17
N VAL A 92 7.09 7.45 -20.02
CA VAL A 92 6.06 8.44 -19.66
C VAL A 92 4.74 7.73 -19.37
N ALA A 93 4.31 6.78 -20.21
CA ALA A 93 3.08 6.02 -19.98
C ALA A 93 3.13 5.21 -18.68
N VAL A 94 4.24 4.51 -18.42
CA VAL A 94 4.47 3.78 -17.17
C VAL A 94 4.49 4.74 -15.99
N GLY A 95 5.15 5.89 -16.11
CA GLY A 95 5.19 6.93 -15.09
C GLY A 95 3.79 7.46 -14.74
N VAL A 96 2.94 7.71 -15.74
CA VAL A 96 1.55 8.12 -15.54
C VAL A 96 0.75 7.04 -14.83
N VAL A 97 0.87 5.77 -15.24
CA VAL A 97 0.19 4.65 -14.57
C VAL A 97 0.63 4.52 -13.12
N LEU A 98 1.94 4.58 -12.86
CA LEU A 98 2.48 4.53 -11.50
C LEU A 98 2.03 5.73 -10.67
N MET A 99 1.98 6.93 -11.26
CA MET A 99 1.46 8.13 -10.60
C MET A 99 0.01 7.94 -10.19
N VAL A 100 -0.85 7.44 -11.09
CA VAL A 100 -2.26 7.17 -10.79
C VAL A 100 -2.38 6.14 -9.66
N CYS A 101 -1.64 5.03 -9.75
CA CYS A 101 -1.59 4.02 -8.70
C CYS A 101 -1.15 4.62 -7.36
N ALA A 102 -0.11 5.46 -7.35
CA ALA A 102 0.38 6.11 -6.14
C ALA A 102 -0.66 7.07 -5.54
N VAL A 103 -1.31 7.90 -6.37
CA VAL A 103 -2.35 8.83 -5.92
C VAL A 103 -3.54 8.10 -5.29
N ILE A 104 -3.86 6.89 -5.75
CA ILE A 104 -4.94 6.07 -5.17
C ILE A 104 -4.47 5.32 -3.91
N LEU A 105 -3.28 4.70 -3.97
CA LEU A 105 -2.78 3.82 -2.92
C LEU A 105 -2.27 4.57 -1.70
N VAL A 106 -1.54 5.68 -1.89
CA VAL A 106 -0.93 6.45 -0.80
C VAL A 106 -1.96 6.95 0.22
N PRO A 107 -3.06 7.64 -0.16
CA PRO A 107 -4.05 8.08 0.82
C PRO A 107 -4.78 6.90 1.48
N SER A 108 -5.07 5.83 0.74
CA SER A 108 -5.70 4.63 1.27
C SER A 108 -4.83 3.96 2.34
N LEU A 109 -3.54 3.77 2.03
CA LEU A 109 -2.56 3.19 2.97
C LEU A 109 -2.38 4.09 4.19
N THR A 110 -2.30 5.41 3.98
CA THR A 110 -2.18 6.40 5.07
C THR A 110 -3.40 6.38 5.97
N ALA A 111 -4.62 6.24 5.43
CA ALA A 111 -5.84 6.15 6.22
C ALA A 111 -5.85 4.90 7.11
N VAL A 112 -5.44 3.75 6.57
CA VAL A 112 -5.33 2.49 7.35
C VAL A 112 -4.27 2.61 8.45
N LEU A 113 -3.11 3.17 8.13
CA LEU A 113 -2.03 3.41 9.09
C LEU A 113 -2.46 4.35 10.21
N LYS A 114 -3.15 5.45 9.89
CA LYS A 114 -3.70 6.37 10.89
C LYS A 114 -4.66 5.66 11.83
N GLY A 115 -5.58 4.87 11.28
CA GLY A 115 -6.48 4.05 12.09
C GLY A 115 -5.71 3.14 13.05
N ALA A 116 -4.71 2.40 12.55
CA ALA A 116 -3.89 1.52 13.39
C ALA A 116 -3.16 2.26 14.52
N VAL A 117 -2.65 3.46 14.25
CA VAL A 117 -2.00 4.30 15.27
C VAL A 117 -3.02 4.75 16.33
N GLU A 118 -4.22 5.17 15.92
CA GLU A 118 -5.29 5.59 16.86
C GLU A 118 -5.72 4.44 17.79
N TRP A 119 -5.92 3.23 17.25
CA TRP A 119 -6.23 2.05 18.07
C TRP A 119 -5.10 1.69 19.04
N THR A 120 -3.85 1.84 18.60
CA THR A 120 -2.68 1.61 19.47
C THR A 120 -2.61 2.63 20.59
N LEU A 121 -2.91 3.90 20.30
CA LEU A 121 -2.92 4.96 21.29
C LEU A 121 -4.03 4.77 22.33
N LEU A 122 -5.25 4.45 21.89
CA LEU A 122 -6.37 4.15 22.79
C LEU A 122 -6.07 2.94 23.68
N SER A 123 -5.50 1.87 23.13
CA SER A 123 -5.13 0.69 23.93
C SER A 123 -4.02 0.99 24.95
N ALA A 124 -3.04 1.81 24.58
CA ALA A 124 -2.00 2.27 25.49
C ALA A 124 -2.57 3.12 26.64
N GLU A 125 -3.51 4.02 26.35
CA GLU A 125 -4.18 4.83 27.37
C GLU A 125 -4.99 3.97 28.34
N VAL A 126 -5.72 2.98 27.84
CA VAL A 126 -6.44 2.00 28.68
C VAL A 126 -5.44 1.24 29.56
N ALA A 127 -4.35 0.73 29.00
CA ALA A 127 -3.33 0.00 29.74
C ALA A 127 -2.67 0.87 30.82
N GLN A 128 -2.41 2.15 30.51
CA GLN A 128 -1.84 3.10 31.46
C GLN A 128 -2.80 3.43 32.59
N ASN A 129 -4.10 3.62 32.29
CA ASN A 129 -5.13 3.81 33.31
C ASN A 129 -5.24 2.60 34.23
N MET A 130 -5.25 1.38 33.67
CA MET A 130 -5.26 0.15 34.48
C MET A 130 -4.03 0.03 35.37
N THR A 131 -2.85 0.36 34.83
CA THR A 131 -1.60 0.36 35.59
C THR A 131 -1.69 1.36 36.74
N ASN A 132 -2.10 2.60 36.47
CA ASN A 132 -2.25 3.66 37.47
C ASN A 132 -3.23 3.26 38.58
N MET A 133 -4.36 2.63 38.25
CA MET A 133 -5.31 2.13 39.26
C MET A 133 -4.68 1.05 40.14
N MET A 134 -3.91 0.14 39.55
CA MET A 134 -3.21 -0.94 40.26
C MET A 134 -2.10 -0.41 41.19
N THR A 135 -1.38 0.63 40.80
CA THR A 135 -0.36 1.28 41.66
C THR A 135 -0.94 2.24 42.70
N ALA A 136 -2.07 2.88 42.43
CA ALA A 136 -2.69 3.84 43.35
C ALA A 136 -3.49 3.17 44.49
N MET A 137 -4.01 1.96 44.28
CA MET A 137 -4.76 1.21 45.30
C MET A 137 -3.94 0.84 46.56
N PRO A 138 -2.72 0.25 46.45
CA PRO A 138 -1.93 -0.14 47.61
C PRO A 138 -1.63 0.96 48.63
N PRO A 139 -1.16 2.17 48.26
CA PRO A 139 -0.87 3.22 49.23
C PRO A 139 -2.13 3.72 49.96
N ILE A 140 -3.30 3.74 49.29
CA ILE A 140 -4.57 4.13 49.93
C ILE A 140 -4.96 3.10 51.00
N ILE A 141 -4.87 1.81 50.67
CA ILE A 141 -5.18 0.73 51.61
C ILE A 141 -4.20 0.75 52.79
N LEU A 142 -2.92 0.95 52.55
CA LEU A 142 -1.89 1.07 53.60
C LEU A 142 -2.11 2.31 54.47
N ALA A 143 -2.48 3.45 53.88
CA ALA A 143 -2.81 4.67 54.60
C ALA A 143 -4.02 4.45 55.54
N LEU A 144 -5.10 3.84 55.05
CA LEU A 144 -6.27 3.53 55.87
C LEU A 144 -5.94 2.53 56.99
N GLY A 145 -5.18 1.47 56.67
CA GLY A 145 -4.76 0.47 57.65
C GLY A 145 -3.89 1.06 58.76
N SER A 146 -2.91 1.89 58.41
CA SER A 146 -2.04 2.58 59.38
C SER A 146 -2.82 3.55 60.27
N MET A 147 -3.79 4.29 59.73
CA MET A 147 -4.64 5.20 60.48
C MET A 147 -5.49 4.47 61.54
N ILE A 148 -6.09 3.33 61.17
CA ILE A 148 -6.87 2.50 62.09
C ILE A 148 -5.97 1.93 63.20
N LEU A 149 -4.78 1.45 62.85
CA LEU A 149 -3.82 0.92 63.82
C LEU A 149 -3.39 1.99 64.83
N LEU A 150 -3.04 3.18 64.34
CA LEU A 150 -2.65 4.32 65.18
C LEU A 150 -3.79 4.70 66.15
N PHE A 151 -5.02 4.77 65.65
CA PHE A 151 -6.19 5.05 66.48
C PHE A 151 -6.38 4.02 67.59
N LYS A 152 -6.19 2.72 67.30
CA LYS A 152 -6.28 1.66 68.32
C LYS A 152 -5.13 1.75 69.34
N VAL A 153 -3.91 2.07 68.91
CA VAL A 153 -2.75 2.24 69.81
C VAL A 153 -2.96 3.43 70.73
N ILE A 154 -3.37 4.58 70.19
CA ILE A 154 -3.68 5.78 70.97
C ILE A 154 -4.78 5.45 71.98
N LYS A 155 -5.90 4.88 71.53
CA LYS A 155 -7.01 4.50 72.42
C LYS A 155 -6.54 3.58 73.55
N ARG A 156 -5.71 2.57 73.24
CA ARG A 156 -5.15 1.65 74.23
C ARG A 156 -4.23 2.37 75.22
N TYR A 157 -3.38 3.27 74.74
CA TYR A 157 -2.49 4.07 75.58
C TYR A 157 -3.27 4.97 76.55
N TRP A 158 -4.31 5.65 76.06
CA TRP A 158 -5.20 6.47 76.88
C TRP A 158 -5.97 5.65 77.92
N LEU A 159 -6.45 4.45 77.55
CA LEU A 159 -7.11 3.55 78.50
C LEU A 159 -6.14 3.09 79.59
N ASN A 160 -4.92 2.68 79.24
CA ASN A 160 -3.95 2.20 80.22
C ASN A 160 -3.56 3.29 81.24
N ARG A 161 -3.38 4.53 80.78
CA ARG A 161 -3.08 5.68 81.64
C ARG A 161 -4.18 5.99 82.66
N ARG A 162 -5.45 5.64 82.37
CA ARG A 162 -6.55 5.87 83.32
C ARG A 162 -6.52 4.91 84.52
N TYR A 163 -5.86 3.77 84.41
CA TYR A 163 -5.78 2.79 85.50
C TYR A 163 -4.70 3.14 86.55
N GLU A 164 -3.68 3.90 86.19
CA GLU A 164 -2.61 4.32 87.14
C GLU A 164 -3.05 5.45 88.09
N VAL A 165 -4.18 6.11 87.84
CA VAL A 165 -4.63 7.30 88.61
C VAL A 165 -5.56 6.93 89.79
N TYR A 166 -5.90 5.65 89.97
CA TYR A 166 -6.64 5.19 91.15
C TYR A 166 -5.73 4.35 92.06
N PRO A 167 -5.03 4.96 93.04
CA PRO A 167 -4.43 4.20 94.11
C PRO A 167 -5.56 3.52 94.89
N SER A 168 -5.55 2.19 94.89
CA SER A 168 -6.39 1.38 95.77
C SER A 168 -5.97 1.64 97.21
N HIS A 169 -6.72 2.50 97.90
CA HIS A 169 -6.71 2.63 99.35
C HIS A 169 -7.48 1.49 100.00
#